data_AF-Q18156-F1
#
_entry.id   AF-Q18156-F1
#
_cell.length_a   1.000
_cell.length_b   1.000
_cell.length_c   1.000
_cell.angle_alpha   90.00
_cell.angle_beta   90.00
_cell.angle_gamma   90.00
#
_symmetry.space_group_name_H-M   'P 1'
#
loop_
_entity.id
_entity.type
_entity.pdbx_description
1 polymer ?
#
loop_
_entity_poly.entity_id
_entity_poly.type
_entity_poly.pdbx_seq_one_letter_code
_entity_poly.pdbx_strand_id
1 'polypeptide(L)'
;MKTFLFLSFYLSMGSATQWITPGAPFLPECGKNQKRVACGYDCEPQCGFDPTVCSLECKPNACVCKDGYVRNTKNDCVRRLECTAETSRCPEDEVFQTCGTLCQPTCDDPYPTSCEHDRCIRNVCRCLPGLVRNSGTCTSLDECDNSPARPLELFTL
;
A
#
# COMPACT_ATOMS: atom_id res chain seq x y z
N MET A 1 -38.21 -21.38 -66.34
CA MET A 1 -37.48 -20.16 -65.93
C MET A 1 -37.39 -19.92 -64.41
N LYS A 2 -38.23 -20.53 -63.56
CA LYS A 2 -38.19 -20.31 -62.09
C LYS A 2 -37.02 -20.97 -61.34
N THR A 3 -36.41 -22.02 -61.87
CA THR A 3 -35.32 -22.76 -61.20
C THR A 3 -33.97 -22.03 -61.21
N PHE A 4 -33.67 -21.24 -62.25
CA PHE A 4 -32.41 -20.50 -62.34
C PHE A 4 -32.29 -19.35 -61.33
N LEU A 5 -33.42 -18.75 -60.91
CA LEU A 5 -33.43 -17.67 -59.93
C LEU A 5 -33.02 -18.13 -58.52
N PHE A 6 -33.30 -19.38 -58.15
CA PHE A 6 -32.91 -19.91 -56.84
C PHE A 6 -31.40 -20.14 -56.75
N LEU A 7 -30.75 -20.61 -57.83
CA LEU A 7 -29.31 -20.86 -57.85
C LEU A 7 -28.49 -19.56 -57.74
N SER A 8 -28.96 -18.45 -58.34
CA SER A 8 -28.34 -17.14 -58.15
C SER A 8 -28.48 -16.61 -56.71
N PHE A 9 -29.49 -17.04 -55.96
CA PHE A 9 -29.70 -16.60 -54.59
C PHE A 9 -28.69 -17.25 -53.63
N TYR A 10 -28.34 -18.52 -53.85
CA TYR A 10 -27.39 -19.25 -53.01
C TYR A 10 -25.92 -18.84 -53.22
N LEU A 11 -25.53 -18.37 -54.41
CA LEU A 11 -24.17 -17.84 -54.63
C LEU A 11 -23.92 -16.47 -53.97
N SER A 12 -24.99 -15.73 -53.60
CA SER A 12 -24.87 -14.43 -52.94
C SER A 12 -24.75 -14.56 -51.42
N MET A 13 -25.13 -15.71 -50.83
CA MET A 13 -24.85 -16.01 -49.44
C MET A 13 -23.43 -16.53 -49.27
N GLY A 14 -22.46 -15.80 -49.81
CA GLY A 14 -21.11 -15.81 -49.27
C GLY A 14 -21.24 -15.32 -47.84
N SER A 15 -21.32 -16.26 -46.90
CA SER A 15 -21.29 -16.01 -45.47
C SER A 15 -19.98 -15.31 -45.14
N ALA A 16 -19.97 -13.99 -45.29
CA ALA A 16 -19.10 -13.11 -44.53
C ALA A 16 -19.58 -13.19 -43.08
N THR A 17 -19.29 -14.32 -42.42
CA THR A 17 -19.34 -14.43 -40.97
C THR A 17 -18.24 -13.51 -40.48
N GLN A 18 -18.57 -12.23 -40.39
CA GLN A 18 -17.72 -11.23 -39.78
C GLN A 18 -17.58 -11.66 -38.33
N TRP A 19 -16.41 -12.16 -37.99
CA TRP A 19 -16.03 -12.57 -36.66
C TRP A 19 -16.20 -11.37 -35.75
N ILE A 20 -17.32 -11.31 -35.03
CA ILE A 20 -17.49 -10.41 -33.89
C ILE A 20 -16.56 -10.97 -32.82
N THR A 21 -15.27 -10.65 -32.88
CA THR A 21 -14.40 -10.82 -31.71
C THR A 21 -14.98 -9.91 -30.64
N PRO A 22 -15.52 -10.43 -29.52
CA PRO A 22 -15.95 -9.57 -28.43
C PRO A 22 -14.74 -8.75 -28.00
N GLY A 23 -14.85 -7.42 -28.10
CA GLY A 23 -13.80 -6.51 -27.66
C GLY A 23 -13.43 -6.78 -26.20
N ALA A 24 -12.20 -6.45 -25.82
CA ALA A 24 -11.78 -6.55 -24.43
C ALA A 24 -12.78 -5.78 -23.53
N PRO A 25 -13.15 -6.33 -22.36
CA PRO A 25 -14.07 -5.65 -21.46
C PRO A 25 -13.47 -4.30 -21.06
N PHE A 26 -14.29 -3.24 -21.14
CA PHE A 26 -13.89 -1.90 -20.74
C PHE A 26 -13.67 -1.86 -19.23
N LEU A 27 -12.44 -1.57 -18.79
CA LEU A 27 -12.12 -1.46 -17.38
C LEU A 27 -12.57 -0.10 -16.83
N PRO A 28 -13.20 -0.03 -15.64
CA PRO A 28 -13.63 1.23 -15.04
C PRO A 28 -12.42 2.12 -14.72
N GLU A 29 -12.51 3.42 -15.00
CA GLU A 29 -11.42 4.36 -14.72
C GLU A 29 -11.01 4.37 -13.24
N CYS A 30 -9.71 4.51 -12.97
CA CYS A 30 -9.23 4.62 -11.59
C CYS A 30 -9.65 5.96 -10.97
N GLY A 31 -9.80 5.99 -9.65
CA GLY A 31 -10.18 7.19 -8.92
C GLY A 31 -9.12 8.28 -8.91
N LYS A 32 -9.45 9.39 -8.24
CA LYS A 32 -8.54 10.54 -8.09
C LYS A 32 -7.19 10.09 -7.50
N ASN A 33 -6.10 10.57 -8.11
CA ASN A 33 -4.71 10.27 -7.73
C ASN A 33 -4.33 8.77 -7.77
N GLN A 34 -5.07 7.95 -8.51
CA GLN A 34 -4.74 6.55 -8.73
C GLN A 34 -4.19 6.32 -10.15
N LYS A 35 -3.40 5.25 -10.32
CA LYS A 35 -2.93 4.74 -11.62
C LYS A 35 -3.28 3.26 -11.73
N ARG A 36 -3.59 2.80 -12.94
CA ARG A 36 -3.77 1.37 -13.20
C ARG A 36 -2.40 0.70 -13.33
N VAL A 37 -2.24 -0.42 -12.65
CA VAL A 37 -1.10 -1.34 -12.81
C VAL A 37 -1.58 -2.69 -13.31
N ALA A 38 -0.73 -3.42 -14.03
CA ALA A 38 -1.06 -4.76 -14.49
C ALA A 38 -1.25 -5.73 -13.31
N CYS A 39 -0.42 -5.62 -12.28
CA CYS A 39 -0.48 -6.38 -11.04
C CYS A 39 -0.34 -5.45 -9.83
N GLY A 40 -1.31 -5.50 -8.91
CA GLY A 40 -1.21 -4.92 -7.57
C GLY A 40 -0.90 -5.99 -6.52
N TYR A 41 -0.03 -5.67 -5.56
CA TYR A 41 0.50 -6.60 -4.54
C TYR A 41 0.24 -6.12 -3.09
N ASP A 42 -0.68 -5.17 -2.91
CA ASP A 42 -0.99 -4.56 -1.61
C ASP A 42 0.22 -3.92 -0.88
N CYS A 43 1.25 -3.55 -1.64
CA CYS A 43 2.44 -2.83 -1.14
C CYS A 43 2.30 -1.31 -1.11
N GLU A 44 1.13 -0.76 -1.44
CA GLU A 44 1.05 0.69 -1.62
C GLU A 44 1.17 1.42 -0.26
N PRO A 45 1.89 2.55 -0.21
CA PRO A 45 1.98 3.37 0.99
C PRO A 45 0.61 3.69 1.59
N GLN A 46 0.48 3.54 2.91
CA GLN A 46 -0.73 3.85 3.65
C GLN A 46 -0.53 5.14 4.46
N CYS A 47 -1.64 5.75 4.87
CA CYS A 47 -1.58 6.81 5.87
C CYS A 47 -0.96 6.26 7.17
N GLY A 48 0.27 6.69 7.44
CA GLY A 48 1.00 6.35 8.67
C GLY A 48 2.14 5.33 8.48
N PHE A 49 2.10 4.45 7.49
CA PHE A 49 3.14 3.42 7.33
C PHE A 49 3.24 2.95 5.88
N ASP A 50 4.38 2.35 5.54
CA ASP A 50 4.63 1.75 4.23
C ASP A 50 4.79 0.24 4.43
N PRO A 51 3.92 -0.60 3.82
CA PRO A 51 4.02 -2.05 3.99
C PRO A 51 5.39 -2.59 3.57
N THR A 52 6.08 -3.28 4.49
CA THR A 52 7.37 -3.95 4.21
C THR A 52 7.17 -5.35 3.67
N VAL A 53 6.06 -6.00 4.06
CA VAL A 53 5.63 -7.30 3.56
C VAL A 53 4.43 -7.11 2.65
N CYS A 54 4.53 -7.66 1.45
CA CYS A 54 3.52 -7.54 0.41
C CYS A 54 2.82 -8.86 0.14
N SER A 55 1.65 -8.78 -0.49
CA SER A 55 1.02 -9.97 -1.07
C SER A 55 1.87 -10.50 -2.23
N LEU A 56 2.02 -11.82 -2.32
CA LEU A 56 2.59 -12.49 -3.49
C LEU A 56 1.53 -12.71 -4.59
N GLU A 57 0.25 -12.50 -4.27
CA GLU A 57 -0.86 -12.65 -5.20
C GLU A 57 -1.04 -11.36 -6.01
N CYS A 58 -0.93 -11.48 -7.34
CA CYS A 58 -1.21 -10.37 -8.24
C CYS A 58 -2.71 -10.12 -8.34
N LYS A 59 -3.15 -8.91 -7.97
CA LYS A 59 -4.46 -8.38 -8.33
C LYS A 59 -4.40 -7.76 -9.74
N PRO A 60 -4.99 -8.41 -10.76
CA PRO A 60 -4.88 -7.93 -12.14
C PRO A 60 -5.60 -6.58 -12.32
N ASN A 61 -5.01 -5.68 -13.09
CA ASN A 61 -5.57 -4.38 -13.44
C ASN A 61 -5.93 -3.48 -12.23
N ALA A 62 -5.22 -3.63 -11.12
CA ALA A 62 -5.49 -2.89 -9.88
C ALA A 62 -5.29 -1.37 -10.03
N CYS A 63 -6.07 -0.58 -9.29
CA CYS A 63 -5.88 0.86 -9.15
C CYS A 63 -5.11 1.16 -7.86
N VAL A 64 -3.84 1.52 -8.00
CA VAL A 64 -2.95 1.86 -6.87
C VAL A 64 -2.75 3.37 -6.81
N CYS A 65 -2.37 3.90 -5.64
CA CYS A 65 -2.00 5.31 -5.54
C CYS A 65 -0.85 5.67 -6.50
N LYS A 66 -0.91 6.85 -7.09
CA LYS A 66 0.21 7.45 -7.84
C LYS A 66 1.37 7.71 -6.90
N ASP A 67 2.58 7.82 -7.46
CA ASP A 67 3.77 8.09 -6.67
C ASP A 67 3.63 9.42 -5.90
N GLY A 68 4.03 9.43 -4.63
CA GLY A 68 3.85 10.56 -3.72
C GLY A 68 2.47 10.66 -3.06
N TYR A 69 1.55 9.74 -3.37
CA TYR A 69 0.26 9.61 -2.67
C TYR A 69 0.24 8.35 -1.80
N VAL A 70 -0.55 8.39 -0.74
CA VAL A 70 -0.77 7.29 0.19
C VAL A 70 -2.27 7.00 0.29
N ARG A 71 -2.64 5.75 0.58
CA ARG A 71 -4.04 5.37 0.75
C ARG A 71 -4.49 5.59 2.19
N ASN A 72 -5.66 6.19 2.36
CA ASN A 72 -6.29 6.37 3.67
C ASN A 72 -7.38 5.29 3.93
N THR A 73 -7.94 5.28 5.15
CA THR A 73 -9.00 4.31 5.53
C THR A 73 -10.33 4.49 4.78
N LYS A 74 -10.51 5.60 4.08
CA LYS A 74 -11.66 5.87 3.18
C LYS A 74 -11.40 5.39 1.75
N ASN A 75 -10.27 4.73 1.51
CA ASN A 75 -9.82 4.22 0.20
C ASN A 75 -9.44 5.32 -0.80
N ASP A 76 -9.21 6.55 -0.33
CA ASP A 76 -8.75 7.67 -1.16
C ASP A 76 -7.21 7.73 -1.20
N CYS A 77 -6.67 8.10 -2.36
CA CYS A 77 -5.24 8.42 -2.51
C CYS A 77 -5.01 9.91 -2.24
N VAL A 78 -4.40 10.21 -1.09
CA VAL A 78 -4.16 11.56 -0.58
C VAL A 78 -2.67 11.82 -0.41
N ARG A 79 -2.27 13.08 -0.22
CA ARG A 79 -0.89 13.34 0.22
C ARG A 79 -0.74 12.93 1.67
N ARG A 80 0.46 12.50 2.06
CA ARG A 80 0.71 12.10 3.45
C ARG A 80 0.38 13.18 4.49
N LEU A 81 0.56 14.45 4.14
CA LEU A 81 0.22 15.59 5.00
C LEU A 81 -1.30 15.77 5.22
N GLU A 82 -2.14 15.18 4.37
CA GLU A 82 -3.61 15.19 4.49
C GLU A 82 -4.13 14.06 5.38
N CYS A 83 -3.28 13.09 5.76
CA CYS A 83 -3.64 12.02 6.70
C CYS A 83 -3.90 12.58 8.11
N THR A 84 -4.91 12.02 8.77
CA THR A 84 -5.31 12.34 10.14
C THR A 84 -5.46 11.05 10.95
N ALA A 85 -5.57 11.15 12.28
CA ALA A 85 -5.83 9.98 13.12
C ALA A 85 -7.11 9.21 12.71
N GLU A 86 -8.14 9.92 12.25
CA GLU A 86 -9.42 9.34 11.80
C GLU A 86 -9.32 8.64 10.43
N THR A 87 -8.35 9.06 9.61
CA THR A 87 -8.16 8.54 8.24
C THR A 87 -6.96 7.60 8.13
N SER A 88 -6.35 7.26 9.25
CA SER A 88 -5.18 6.38 9.34
C SER A 88 -5.52 5.15 10.16
N ARG A 89 -4.94 4.01 9.79
CA ARG A 89 -4.96 2.80 10.60
C ARG A 89 -3.55 2.28 10.69
N CYS A 90 -3.00 2.23 11.89
CA CYS A 90 -1.66 1.70 12.08
C CYS A 90 -1.68 0.16 12.14
N PRO A 91 -0.53 -0.47 11.88
CA PRO A 91 -0.31 -1.88 12.19
C PRO A 91 -0.55 -2.19 13.68
N GLU A 92 -0.53 -3.47 14.02
CA GLU A 92 -0.58 -3.91 15.40
C GLU A 92 0.56 -3.28 16.23
N ASP A 93 0.26 -2.94 17.48
CA ASP A 93 1.19 -2.32 18.42
C ASP A 93 1.82 -0.98 17.98
N GLU A 94 1.15 -0.31 17.04
CA GLU A 94 1.51 1.03 16.58
C GLU A 94 0.39 2.06 16.84
N VAL A 95 0.79 3.29 17.10
CA VAL A 95 -0.10 4.45 17.29
C VAL A 95 0.20 5.54 16.26
N PHE A 96 -0.86 6.14 15.72
CA PHE A 96 -0.73 7.26 14.80
C PHE A 96 -0.28 8.52 15.54
N GLN A 97 0.74 9.18 14.99
CA GLN A 97 1.27 10.43 15.49
C GLN A 97 1.29 11.46 14.36
N THR A 98 0.66 12.61 14.59
CA THR A 98 0.75 13.76 13.67
C THR A 98 2.18 14.26 13.53
N CYS A 99 3.01 14.06 14.56
CA CYS A 99 4.41 14.46 14.64
C CYS A 99 5.15 13.42 15.49
N GLY A 100 5.77 12.44 14.84
CA GLY A 100 6.55 11.40 15.50
C GLY A 100 8.05 11.65 15.46
N THR A 101 8.77 11.20 16.48
CA THR A 101 10.23 11.37 16.61
C THR A 101 10.96 10.87 15.36
N LEU A 102 12.10 11.48 15.01
CA LEU A 102 12.91 10.99 13.89
C LEU A 102 13.56 9.63 14.19
N CYS A 103 14.02 9.43 15.43
CA CYS A 103 14.47 8.14 15.92
C CYS A 103 13.31 7.35 16.52
N GLN A 104 13.01 6.21 15.93
CA GLN A 104 12.18 5.20 16.57
C GLN A 104 13.12 4.13 17.15
N PRO A 105 12.98 3.75 18.44
CA PRO A 105 13.74 2.64 19.00
C PRO A 105 13.62 1.38 18.16
N THR A 106 14.74 0.66 17.99
CA THR A 106 14.82 -0.60 17.24
C THR A 106 15.49 -1.67 18.09
N CYS A 107 15.46 -2.95 17.68
CA CYS A 107 16.27 -3.96 18.37
C CYS A 107 17.78 -3.68 18.30
N ASP A 108 18.26 -3.09 17.20
CA ASP A 108 19.69 -2.77 16.99
C ASP A 108 20.14 -1.52 17.77
N ASP A 109 19.22 -0.57 17.96
CA ASP A 109 19.40 0.63 18.78
C ASP A 109 18.14 0.93 19.61
N PRO A 110 18.00 0.30 20.80
CA PRO A 110 16.83 0.47 21.65
C PRO A 110 16.77 1.81 22.38
N TYR A 111 17.90 2.50 22.51
CA TYR A 111 18.05 3.72 23.29
C TYR A 111 18.77 4.81 22.46
N PRO A 112 18.17 5.29 21.36
CA PRO A 112 18.83 6.23 20.47
C PRO A 112 19.09 7.56 21.18
N THR A 113 20.37 7.98 21.25
CA THR A 113 20.79 9.18 22.01
C THR A 113 21.00 10.43 21.14
N SER A 114 21.24 10.28 19.84
CA SER A 114 21.56 11.39 18.93
C SER A 114 20.38 11.75 18.01
N CYS A 115 19.27 12.12 18.62
CA CYS A 115 18.03 12.41 17.90
C CYS A 115 17.80 13.91 17.74
N GLU A 116 17.54 14.34 16.51
CA GLU A 116 17.00 15.67 16.24
C GLU A 116 15.56 15.73 16.78
N HIS A 117 15.33 16.53 17.82
CA HIS A 117 14.04 16.67 18.49
C HIS A 117 13.23 17.90 18.05
N ASP A 118 13.86 18.82 17.30
CA ASP A 118 13.22 20.00 16.72
C ASP A 118 12.42 19.69 15.44
N ARG A 119 12.57 18.48 14.91
CA ARG A 119 11.93 17.98 13.70
C ARG A 119 11.19 16.67 13.98
N CYS A 120 10.21 16.37 13.14
CA CYS A 120 9.44 15.14 13.26
C CYS A 120 8.99 14.62 11.90
N ILE A 121 8.72 13.31 11.84
CA ILE A 121 8.01 12.71 10.73
C ILE A 121 6.52 13.00 10.92
N ARG A 122 5.91 13.67 9.95
CA ARG A 122 4.50 14.04 10.01
C ARG A 122 3.61 12.87 9.63
N ASN A 123 2.53 12.68 10.37
CA ASN A 123 1.48 11.70 10.09
C ASN A 123 2.05 10.28 9.88
N VAL A 124 2.61 9.74 10.96
CA VAL A 124 3.38 8.50 10.98
C VAL A 124 2.88 7.57 12.08
N CYS A 125 2.90 6.27 11.83
CA CYS A 125 2.67 5.25 12.85
C CYS A 125 4.01 4.96 13.55
N ARG A 126 3.98 4.91 14.88
CA ARG A 126 5.13 4.59 15.73
C ARG A 126 4.75 3.47 16.68
N CYS A 127 5.72 2.65 17.07
CA CYS A 127 5.50 1.67 18.13
C CYS A 127 4.92 2.34 19.37
N LEU A 128 4.04 1.63 20.07
CA LEU A 128 3.58 2.03 21.39
C LEU A 128 4.77 2.23 22.33
N PRO A 129 4.66 3.12 23.35
CA PRO A 129 5.73 3.33 24.31
C PRO A 129 6.19 2.02 24.96
N GLY A 130 7.51 1.84 25.06
CA GLY A 130 8.13 0.64 25.65
C GLY A 130 8.42 -0.49 24.65
N LEU A 131 7.91 -0.39 23.42
CA LEU A 131 8.22 -1.32 22.33
C LEU A 131 9.31 -0.76 21.41
N VAL A 132 9.99 -1.67 20.73
CA VAL A 132 11.03 -1.38 19.73
C VAL A 132 10.63 -1.97 18.37
N ARG A 133 11.08 -1.37 17.27
CA ARG A 133 10.83 -1.93 15.93
C ARG A 133 11.84 -3.03 15.61
N ASN A 134 11.34 -4.18 15.19
CA ASN A 134 12.10 -5.31 14.70
C ASN A 134 11.52 -5.80 13.38
N SER A 135 12.30 -5.80 12.31
CA SER A 135 11.90 -6.37 11.00
C SER A 135 10.52 -5.89 10.49
N GLY A 136 10.16 -4.65 10.78
CA GLY A 136 8.89 -4.04 10.38
C GLY A 136 7.78 -4.09 11.43
N THR A 137 7.90 -4.92 12.46
CA THR A 137 6.89 -5.09 13.52
C THR A 137 7.36 -4.43 14.83
N CYS A 138 6.42 -4.06 15.71
CA CYS A 138 6.71 -3.61 17.06
C CYS A 138 6.71 -4.77 18.03
N THR A 139 7.74 -4.87 18.87
CA THR A 139 7.97 -5.99 19.79
C THR A 139 8.59 -5.46 21.08
N SER A 140 8.52 -6.23 22.16
CA SER A 140 9.18 -5.87 23.41
C SER A 140 10.69 -6.10 23.31
N LEU A 141 11.47 -5.38 24.12
CA LEU A 141 12.94 -5.42 24.03
C LEU A 141 13.54 -6.79 24.40
N ASP A 142 12.83 -7.60 25.19
CA ASP A 142 13.21 -8.96 25.58
C ASP A 142 12.97 -10.01 24.49
N GLU A 143 12.18 -9.69 23.46
CA GLU A 143 11.97 -10.53 22.27
C GLU A 143 13.04 -10.31 21.18
N CYS A 144 13.96 -9.35 21.36
CA CYS A 144 15.08 -9.13 20.44
C CYS A 144 16.17 -10.21 20.62
N ASP A 145 16.68 -10.77 19.52
CA ASP A 145 17.73 -11.82 19.51
C ASP A 145 19.01 -11.43 20.28
N ASN A 146 19.32 -10.14 20.34
CA ASN A 146 20.44 -9.57 21.09
C ASN A 146 19.94 -8.39 21.92
N SER A 147 19.14 -8.61 22.96
CA SER A 147 18.74 -7.53 23.86
C SER A 147 19.99 -6.95 24.55
N PRO A 148 20.43 -5.71 24.24
CA PRO A 148 21.54 -5.11 24.97
C PRO A 148 21.13 -4.97 26.43
N ALA A 149 22.06 -5.25 27.35
CA ALA A 149 21.84 -4.92 28.75
C ALA A 149 21.42 -3.45 28.83
N ARG A 150 20.27 -3.18 29.46
CA ARG A 150 19.77 -1.82 29.72
C ARG A 150 20.94 -0.96 30.18
N PRO A 151 21.24 0.21 29.56
CA PRO A 151 22.33 1.06 30.01
C PRO A 151 22.13 1.40 31.49
N LEU A 152 23.02 0.92 32.37
CA LEU A 152 22.93 1.21 33.81
C LEU A 152 23.15 2.70 34.12
N GLU A 153 23.74 3.43 33.16
CA GLU A 153 24.03 4.87 33.23
C GLU A 153 22.78 5.76 33.38
N LEU A 154 21.57 5.26 33.09
CA LEU A 154 20.32 6.03 33.26
C LEU A 154 19.77 6.02 34.71
N PHE A 155 20.32 5.18 35.60
CA PHE A 155 19.91 5.12 37.02
C PHE A 155 20.92 5.73 37.98
N THR A 156 22.07 6.19 37.49
CA THR A 156 23.05 6.94 38.29
C THR A 156 22.82 8.43 38.13
N LEU A 157 21.71 8.93 38.67
CA LEU A 157 21.51 10.34 39.05
C LEU A 157 20.81 10.41 40.40
#